data_AF-A0A2P4YUI9-F1
#
_entry.id   AF-A0A2P4YUI9-F1
#
_cell.length_a   1.000
_cell.length_b   1.000
_cell.length_c   1.000
_cell.angle_alpha   90.00
_cell.angle_beta   90.00
_cell.angle_gamma   90.00
#
_symmetry.space_group_name_H-M   'P 1'
#
loop_
_entity.id
_entity.type
_entity.pdbx_description
1 polymer ?
#
loop_
_entity_poly.entity_id
_entity_poly.type
_entity_poly.pdbx_seq_one_letter_code
_entity_poly.pdbx_strand_id
1 'polypeptide(L)'
;MQNFYELIPKSKLKRFPKNEHFELPFRMCVASPSGSGKSNTVLYIIALLSKCFTKIVICTKTNETLYDHLKDTIDNVQTSKLIIFDDLVMEPKRTQAQISQYFIRGRKQGWSMIYISQSYFGIPKTIRINSQYVILGRNLTQRDLGIICRDFPTDIPIKTFIELYKRTTSEKMNTMMMDIINRKIYKNVIKYVCDL
;
A
#
# COMPACT_ATOMS: atom_id res chain seq x y z
N MET A 1 -19.71 22.22 6.86
CA MET A 1 -20.47 20.96 6.79
C MET A 1 -20.22 20.19 8.07
N GLN A 2 -21.26 19.70 8.76
CA GLN A 2 -21.09 18.96 10.02
C GLN A 2 -20.56 17.55 9.74
N ASN A 3 -19.52 17.12 10.45
CA ASN A 3 -18.96 15.78 10.32
C ASN A 3 -19.72 14.79 11.22
N PHE A 4 -20.66 14.03 10.65
CA PHE A 4 -21.49 13.09 11.41
C PHE A 4 -20.70 11.94 12.07
N TYR A 5 -19.44 11.68 11.66
CA TYR A 5 -18.59 10.69 12.34
C TYR A 5 -18.21 11.12 13.76
N GLU A 6 -18.15 12.43 14.04
CA GLU A 6 -17.83 12.96 15.37
C GLU A 6 -18.97 12.71 16.37
N LEU A 7 -20.18 12.47 15.89
CA LEU A 7 -21.36 12.16 16.70
C LEU A 7 -21.45 10.67 17.06
N ILE A 8 -20.65 9.81 16.43
CA ILE A 8 -20.66 8.37 16.72
C ILE A 8 -19.96 8.14 18.08
N PRO A 9 -20.61 7.44 19.03
CA PRO A 9 -19.99 7.13 20.31
C PRO A 9 -18.64 6.41 20.12
N LYS A 10 -17.57 6.91 20.75
CA LYS A 10 -16.22 6.33 20.64
C LYS A 10 -16.15 4.84 21.03
N SER A 11 -17.10 4.34 21.82
CA SER A 11 -17.24 2.93 22.17
C SER A 11 -17.67 2.03 21.00
N LYS A 12 -18.36 2.59 20.00
CA LYS A 12 -18.80 1.87 18.79
C LYS A 12 -17.74 1.88 17.69
N LEU A 13 -16.68 2.66 17.83
CA LEU A 13 -15.59 2.73 16.85
C LEU A 13 -14.60 1.59 17.07
N LYS A 14 -14.24 0.89 15.99
CA LYS A 14 -13.13 -0.08 16.02
C LYS A 14 -11.84 0.65 16.40
N ARG A 15 -11.06 0.04 17.30
CA ARG A 15 -9.76 0.57 17.73
C ARG A 15 -8.65 -0.25 17.10
N PHE A 16 -7.65 0.43 16.57
CA PHE A 16 -6.46 -0.18 16.01
C PHE A 16 -5.22 0.30 16.77
N PRO A 17 -4.15 -0.51 16.82
CA PRO A 17 -2.88 -0.08 17.39
C PRO A 17 -2.40 1.23 16.74
N LYS A 18 -1.91 2.16 17.55
CA LYS A 18 -1.28 3.37 17.04
C LYS A 18 0.20 3.10 16.79
N ASN A 19 0.73 3.73 15.75
CA ASN A 19 2.17 3.78 15.44
C ASN A 19 2.47 5.13 14.80
N GLU A 20 3.76 5.46 14.64
CA GLU A 20 4.21 6.77 14.16
C GLU A 20 4.22 6.89 12.63
N HIS A 21 4.01 5.80 11.90
CA HIS A 21 4.31 5.71 10.46
C HIS A 21 3.07 5.55 9.58
N PHE A 22 2.04 4.84 10.04
CA PHE A 22 0.88 4.45 9.23
C PHE A 22 -0.43 4.51 10.01
N GLU A 23 -1.49 4.99 9.37
CA GLU A 23 -2.85 4.89 9.90
C GLU A 23 -3.41 3.48 9.63
N LEU A 24 -3.78 2.75 10.67
CA LEU A 24 -4.31 1.39 10.56
C LEU A 24 -5.85 1.36 10.57
N PRO A 25 -6.48 0.51 9.74
CA PRO A 25 -5.88 -0.30 8.67
C PRO A 25 -5.53 0.53 7.43
N PHE A 26 -4.42 0.19 6.77
CA PHE A 26 -3.99 0.87 5.55
C PHE A 26 -4.10 0.02 4.29
N ARG A 27 -4.10 0.69 3.14
CA ARG A 27 -3.98 0.09 1.81
C ARG A 27 -2.77 0.66 1.10
N MET A 28 -1.90 -0.22 0.59
CA MET A 28 -0.62 0.17 0.02
C MET A 28 -0.33 -0.55 -1.30
N CYS A 29 0.19 0.19 -2.27
CA CYS A 29 0.84 -0.38 -3.45
C CYS A 29 2.36 -0.30 -3.30
N VAL A 30 3.08 -1.35 -3.66
CA VAL A 30 4.53 -1.35 -3.82
C VAL A 30 4.84 -1.69 -5.26
N ALA A 31 5.32 -0.70 -6.02
CA ALA A 31 5.63 -0.82 -7.45
C ALA A 31 7.11 -0.58 -7.69
N SER A 32 7.82 -1.66 -7.95
CA SER A 32 9.28 -1.68 -7.87
C SER A 32 9.82 -2.70 -8.87
N PRO A 33 10.55 -2.29 -9.94
CA PRO A 33 11.20 -3.20 -10.87
C PRO A 33 12.05 -4.27 -10.16
N SER A 34 12.37 -5.38 -10.84
CA SER A 34 13.19 -6.42 -10.23
C SER A 34 14.51 -5.88 -9.68
N GLY A 35 14.90 -6.32 -8.47
CA GLY A 35 16.12 -5.87 -7.78
C GLY A 35 16.10 -4.45 -7.20
N SER A 36 14.96 -3.73 -7.25
CA SER A 36 14.87 -2.32 -6.80
C SER A 36 14.51 -2.13 -5.31
N GLY A 37 14.27 -3.22 -4.56
CA GLY A 37 14.06 -3.17 -3.10
C GLY A 37 12.68 -3.57 -2.59
N LYS A 38 11.75 -4.02 -3.46
CA LYS A 38 10.36 -4.35 -3.11
C LYS A 38 10.19 -5.17 -1.82
N SER A 39 10.83 -6.33 -1.76
CA SER A 39 10.71 -7.27 -0.63
C SER A 39 11.36 -6.71 0.62
N ASN A 40 12.50 -6.01 0.49
CA ASN A 40 13.18 -5.36 1.61
C ASN A 40 12.33 -4.26 2.23
N THR A 41 11.70 -3.41 1.42
CA THR A 41 10.82 -2.35 1.91
C THR A 41 9.61 -2.93 2.64
N VAL A 42 9.01 -4.00 2.13
CA VAL A 42 7.89 -4.66 2.79
C VAL A 42 8.31 -5.32 4.11
N LEU A 43 9.46 -6.01 4.14
CA LEU A 43 10.03 -6.56 5.38
C LEU A 43 10.33 -5.46 6.40
N TYR A 44 10.85 -4.31 5.96
CA TYR A 44 11.10 -3.17 6.82
C TYR A 44 9.80 -2.62 7.43
N ILE A 45 8.73 -2.50 6.64
CA ILE A 45 7.41 -2.09 7.13
C ILE A 45 6.85 -3.09 8.15
N ILE A 46 6.99 -4.39 7.88
CA ILE A 46 6.57 -5.45 8.83
C ILE A 46 7.34 -5.29 10.15
N ALA A 47 8.65 -5.02 10.11
CA ALA A 47 9.46 -4.82 11.30
C ALA A 47 9.01 -3.58 12.10
N LEU A 48 8.80 -2.44 11.42
CA LEU A 48 8.26 -1.21 12.01
C LEU A 48 6.91 -1.43 12.68
N LEU A 49 6.09 -2.31 12.11
CA LEU A 49 4.73 -2.61 12.56
C LEU A 49 4.62 -3.94 13.31
N SER A 50 5.73 -4.48 13.80
CA SER A 50 5.80 -5.80 14.45
C SER A 50 4.84 -5.95 15.64
N LYS A 51 4.56 -4.86 16.35
CA LYS A 51 3.60 -4.81 17.48
C LYS A 51 2.15 -4.52 17.07
N CYS A 52 1.90 -4.25 15.79
CA CYS A 52 0.61 -3.81 15.28
C CYS A 52 -0.22 -4.93 14.62
N PHE A 53 0.40 -6.05 14.25
CA PHE A 53 -0.28 -7.13 13.54
C PHE A 53 -0.27 -8.42 14.34
N THR A 54 -1.45 -9.00 14.53
CA THR A 54 -1.61 -10.31 15.19
C THR A 54 -1.51 -11.48 14.20
N LYS A 55 -1.75 -11.20 12.92
CA LYS A 55 -1.65 -12.18 11.83
C LYS A 55 -1.13 -11.48 10.58
N ILE A 56 -0.19 -12.12 9.90
CA ILE A 56 0.34 -11.70 8.60
C ILE A 56 0.12 -12.86 7.62
N VAL A 57 -0.48 -12.57 6.48
CA VAL A 57 -0.77 -13.54 5.41
C VAL A 57 -0.08 -13.08 4.15
N ILE A 58 0.71 -13.97 3.54
CA ILE A 58 1.41 -13.69 2.29
C ILE A 58 0.80 -14.59 1.21
N CYS A 59 0.23 -13.96 0.20
CA CYS A 59 -0.41 -14.59 -0.94
C CYS A 59 0.56 -14.53 -2.11
N THR A 60 1.03 -15.69 -2.56
CA THR A 60 1.94 -15.84 -3.71
C THR A 60 1.36 -16.89 -4.67
N LYS A 61 2.04 -17.21 -5.76
CA LYS A 61 1.58 -18.12 -6.84
C LYS A 61 1.34 -19.59 -6.43
N THR A 62 1.39 -19.95 -5.15
CA THR A 62 1.20 -21.35 -4.71
C THR A 62 -0.27 -21.80 -4.80
N ASN A 63 -0.46 -23.04 -5.28
CA ASN A 63 -1.70 -23.69 -5.76
C ASN A 63 -2.83 -23.93 -4.73
N GLU A 64 -3.07 -23.04 -3.78
CA GLU A 64 -4.26 -23.14 -2.95
C GLU A 64 -5.35 -22.21 -3.45
N THR A 65 -6.61 -22.56 -3.18
CA THR A 65 -7.76 -21.70 -3.41
C THR A 65 -7.64 -20.49 -2.47
N LEU A 66 -6.81 -19.53 -2.89
CA LEU A 66 -6.53 -18.26 -2.22
C LEU A 66 -7.81 -17.64 -1.66
N TYR A 67 -8.92 -17.83 -2.36
CA TYR A 67 -10.24 -17.41 -1.95
C TYR A 67 -10.76 -18.05 -0.65
N ASP A 68 -10.75 -19.38 -0.53
CA ASP A 68 -11.29 -20.07 0.65
C ASP A 68 -10.43 -19.74 1.88
N HIS A 69 -9.10 -19.78 1.70
CA HIS A 69 -8.16 -19.39 2.75
C HIS A 69 -8.32 -17.91 3.16
N LEU A 70 -8.51 -16.98 2.19
CA LEU A 70 -8.73 -15.57 2.51
C LEU A 70 -10.08 -15.35 3.19
N LYS A 71 -11.14 -16.04 2.74
CA LYS A 71 -12.49 -15.90 3.31
C LYS A 71 -12.50 -16.36 4.76
N ASP A 72 -11.97 -17.55 5.03
CA ASP A 72 -11.85 -18.11 6.39
C ASP A 72 -10.96 -17.26 7.28
N THR A 73 -9.96 -16.61 6.71
CA THR A 73 -9.05 -15.74 7.44
C THR A 73 -9.68 -14.39 7.80
N ILE A 74 -10.49 -13.82 6.90
CA ILE A 74 -11.02 -12.45 7.03
C ILE A 74 -12.16 -12.36 8.05
N ASP A 75 -12.93 -13.43 8.25
CA ASP A 75 -13.96 -13.49 9.27
C ASP A 75 -13.36 -13.73 10.67
N ASN A 76 -13.99 -13.18 11.72
CA ASN A 76 -13.72 -13.45 13.15
C ASN A 76 -12.52 -12.85 13.91
N VAL A 77 -12.07 -11.60 13.75
CA VAL A 77 -11.27 -10.99 14.86
C VAL A 77 -11.34 -9.45 14.94
N GLN A 78 -11.33 -8.90 16.16
CA GLN A 78 -11.24 -7.46 16.48
C GLN A 78 -9.80 -6.89 16.43
N THR A 79 -8.83 -7.61 15.87
CA THR A 79 -7.42 -7.22 15.87
C THR A 79 -6.94 -6.71 14.51
N SER A 80 -5.88 -5.92 14.50
CA SER A 80 -5.21 -5.49 13.28
C SER A 80 -4.43 -6.65 12.66
N LYS A 81 -4.58 -6.84 11.34
CA LYS A 81 -4.00 -7.93 10.55
C LYS A 81 -3.48 -7.40 9.22
N LEU A 82 -2.54 -8.13 8.59
CA LEU A 82 -1.93 -7.74 7.32
C LEU A 82 -2.08 -8.85 6.26
N ILE A 83 -2.52 -8.50 5.06
CA ILE A 83 -2.42 -9.35 3.86
C ILE A 83 -1.45 -8.70 2.87
N ILE A 84 -0.58 -9.51 2.29
CA ILE A 84 0.38 -9.12 1.26
C ILE A 84 0.09 -9.96 0.02
N PHE A 85 -0.20 -9.31 -1.10
CA PHE A 85 -0.34 -9.93 -2.41
C PHE A 85 0.96 -9.74 -3.17
N ASP A 86 1.79 -10.77 -3.29
CA ASP A 86 3.11 -10.69 -3.94
C ASP A 86 3.09 -11.30 -5.35
N ASP A 87 3.40 -10.47 -6.35
CA ASP A 87 3.56 -10.85 -7.76
C ASP A 87 2.36 -11.58 -8.38
N LEU A 88 1.14 -11.28 -7.91
CA LEU A 88 -0.09 -11.90 -8.40
C LEU A 88 -0.62 -11.26 -9.69
N VAL A 89 0.07 -10.28 -10.28
CA VAL A 89 -0.41 -9.52 -11.46
C VAL A 89 -0.76 -10.36 -12.69
N MET A 90 -0.19 -11.57 -12.79
CA MET A 90 -0.47 -12.50 -13.88
C MET A 90 -1.63 -13.46 -13.61
N GLU A 91 -2.23 -13.40 -12.42
CA GLU A 91 -3.37 -14.23 -12.08
C GLU A 91 -4.57 -13.97 -13.01
N PRO A 92 -5.44 -14.96 -13.25
CA PRO A 92 -6.62 -14.79 -14.07
C PRO A 92 -7.49 -13.60 -13.62
N LYS A 93 -8.21 -12.98 -14.56
CA LYS A 93 -9.09 -11.82 -14.29
C LYS A 93 -10.05 -12.05 -13.12
N ARG A 94 -10.55 -13.29 -12.95
CA ARG A 94 -11.41 -13.69 -11.83
C ARG A 94 -10.70 -13.50 -10.48
N THR A 95 -9.48 -13.99 -10.35
CA THR A 95 -8.64 -13.84 -9.16
C THR A 95 -8.32 -12.37 -8.90
N GLN A 96 -7.96 -11.61 -9.94
CA GLN A 96 -7.71 -10.17 -9.83
C GLN A 96 -8.94 -9.37 -9.36
N ALA A 97 -10.12 -9.74 -9.83
CA ALA A 97 -11.38 -9.15 -9.37
C ALA A 97 -11.64 -9.47 -7.88
N GLN A 98 -11.35 -10.70 -7.45
CA GLN A 98 -11.46 -11.11 -6.04
C GLN A 98 -10.48 -10.34 -5.16
N ILE A 99 -9.20 -10.25 -5.54
CA ILE A 99 -8.19 -9.48 -4.81
C ILE A 99 -8.64 -8.02 -4.70
N SER A 100 -9.17 -7.43 -5.77
CA SER A 100 -9.68 -6.05 -5.76
C SER A 100 -10.85 -5.86 -4.79
N GLN A 101 -11.79 -6.81 -4.71
CA GLN A 101 -12.89 -6.76 -3.73
C GLN A 101 -12.38 -6.86 -2.30
N TYR A 102 -11.44 -7.76 -2.03
CA TYR A 102 -10.80 -7.86 -0.72
C TYR A 102 -10.07 -6.57 -0.38
N PHE A 103 -9.29 -6.02 -1.31
CA PHE A 103 -8.56 -4.76 -1.13
C PHE A 103 -9.46 -3.60 -0.69
N ILE A 104 -10.68 -3.52 -1.22
CA ILE A 104 -11.65 -2.48 -0.85
C ILE A 104 -12.34 -2.77 0.48
N ARG A 105 -12.81 -4.01 0.70
CA ARG A 105 -13.69 -4.37 1.81
C ARG A 105 -12.94 -4.72 3.09
N GLY A 106 -11.74 -5.29 2.98
CA GLY A 106 -10.94 -5.80 4.10
C GLY A 106 -10.64 -4.75 5.16
N ARG A 107 -10.45 -3.48 4.78
CA ARG A 107 -10.24 -2.39 5.75
C ARG A 107 -11.39 -2.27 6.76
N LYS A 108 -12.64 -2.50 6.34
CA LYS A 108 -13.80 -2.45 7.25
C LYS A 108 -13.75 -3.58 8.29
N GLN A 109 -13.06 -4.66 7.97
CA GLN A 109 -12.81 -5.83 8.82
C GLN A 109 -11.49 -5.70 9.62
N GLY A 110 -10.75 -4.58 9.50
CA GLY A 110 -9.49 -4.38 10.24
C GLY A 110 -8.22 -4.87 9.53
N TRP A 111 -8.31 -5.17 8.24
CA TRP A 111 -7.17 -5.62 7.44
C TRP A 111 -6.41 -4.48 6.79
N SER A 112 -5.12 -4.39 7.10
CA SER A 112 -4.15 -3.71 6.26
C SER A 112 -3.77 -4.59 5.07
N MET A 113 -3.51 -3.97 3.93
CA MET A 113 -3.30 -4.67 2.66
C MET A 113 -2.17 -4.05 1.86
N ILE A 114 -1.23 -4.88 1.41
CA ILE A 114 -0.13 -4.50 0.52
C ILE A 114 -0.28 -5.29 -0.78
N TYR A 115 -0.27 -4.60 -1.92
CA TYR A 115 -0.15 -5.22 -3.23
C TYR A 115 1.22 -4.92 -3.83
N ILE A 116 2.02 -5.94 -4.08
CA ILE A 116 3.38 -5.83 -4.62
C ILE A 116 3.35 -6.19 -6.11
N SER A 117 4.01 -5.37 -6.92
CA SER A 117 4.18 -5.61 -8.35
C SER A 117 5.51 -5.06 -8.84
N GLN A 118 6.03 -5.64 -9.91
CA GLN A 118 7.18 -5.12 -10.63
C GLN A 118 6.86 -3.83 -11.42
N SER A 119 5.60 -3.66 -11.81
CA SER A 119 5.11 -2.51 -12.57
C SER A 119 3.91 -1.89 -11.87
N TYR A 120 3.95 -0.56 -11.70
CA TYR A 120 2.81 0.19 -11.16
C TYR A 120 1.56 -0.02 -12.03
N PHE A 121 1.70 0.05 -13.35
CA PHE A 121 0.57 -0.13 -14.27
C PHE A 121 0.08 -1.58 -14.39
N GLY A 122 0.88 -2.54 -13.92
CA GLY A 122 0.43 -3.93 -13.75
C GLY A 122 -0.53 -4.12 -12.56
N ILE A 123 -0.53 -3.18 -11.60
CA ILE A 123 -1.48 -3.23 -10.47
C ILE A 123 -2.86 -2.77 -10.98
N PRO A 124 -3.94 -3.51 -10.67
CA PRO A 124 -5.30 -3.12 -11.03
C PRO A 124 -5.60 -1.67 -10.65
N LYS A 125 -6.18 -0.90 -11.59
CA LYS A 125 -6.52 0.52 -11.37
C LYS A 125 -7.33 0.74 -10.10
N THR A 126 -8.26 -0.17 -9.81
CA THR A 126 -9.08 -0.16 -8.59
C THR A 126 -8.25 -0.21 -7.32
N ILE A 127 -7.19 -1.01 -7.28
CA ILE A 127 -6.28 -1.11 -6.14
C ILE A 127 -5.46 0.18 -6.02
N ARG A 128 -4.90 0.67 -7.13
CA ARG A 128 -4.10 1.91 -7.17
C ARG A 128 -4.84 3.13 -6.61
N ILE A 129 -6.06 3.39 -7.10
CA ILE A 129 -6.87 4.54 -6.69
C ILE A 129 -7.31 4.44 -5.21
N ASN A 130 -7.41 3.22 -4.68
CA ASN A 130 -7.83 2.99 -3.31
C ASN A 130 -6.67 2.95 -2.30
N SER A 131 -5.42 2.96 -2.76
CA SER A 131 -4.26 2.94 -1.89
C SER A 131 -4.04 4.29 -1.23
N GLN A 132 -3.80 4.27 0.07
CA GLN A 132 -3.40 5.43 0.86
C GLN A 132 -1.90 5.70 0.74
N TYR A 133 -1.13 4.63 0.51
CA TYR A 133 0.31 4.68 0.39
C TYR A 133 0.76 4.05 -0.93
N VAL A 134 1.68 4.69 -1.62
CA VAL A 134 2.29 4.15 -2.84
C VAL A 134 3.80 4.24 -2.72
N ILE A 135 4.47 3.10 -2.82
CA ILE A 135 5.92 2.99 -2.77
C ILE A 135 6.44 2.71 -4.17
N LEU A 136 7.38 3.52 -4.62
CA LEU A 136 8.09 3.39 -5.88
C LEU A 136 9.56 3.01 -5.63
N GLY A 137 10.00 1.92 -6.23
CA GLY A 137 11.41 1.55 -6.29
C GLY A 137 12.15 2.27 -7.41
N ARG A 138 13.48 2.17 -7.41
CA ARG A 138 14.35 2.73 -8.46
C ARG A 138 14.08 2.15 -9.85
N ASN A 139 14.62 2.82 -10.88
CA ASN A 139 14.61 2.44 -12.30
C ASN A 139 13.27 2.56 -13.05
N LEU A 140 12.28 3.28 -12.52
CA LEU A 140 11.11 3.72 -13.31
C LEU A 140 11.49 4.73 -14.39
N THR A 141 10.80 4.67 -15.53
CA THR A 141 11.02 5.59 -16.66
C THR A 141 10.40 6.96 -16.39
N GLN A 142 10.90 8.01 -17.05
CA GLN A 142 10.29 9.36 -16.93
C GLN A 142 8.83 9.38 -17.43
N ARG A 143 8.50 8.56 -18.43
CA ARG A 143 7.14 8.39 -18.92
C ARG A 143 6.23 7.84 -17.83
N ASP A 144 6.66 6.77 -17.16
CA ASP A 144 5.91 6.13 -16.09
C ASP A 144 5.70 7.11 -14.94
N LEU A 145 6.77 7.79 -14.50
CA LEU A 145 6.71 8.79 -13.43
C LEU A 145 5.73 9.92 -13.77
N GLY A 146 5.73 10.40 -15.01
CA GLY A 146 4.80 11.43 -15.45
C GLY A 146 3.34 10.99 -15.38
N ILE A 147 3.03 9.73 -15.71
CA ILE A 147 1.67 9.19 -15.59
C ILE A 147 1.32 8.95 -14.11
N ILE A 148 2.24 8.38 -13.32
CA ILE A 148 2.07 8.13 -11.88
C ILE A 148 1.77 9.44 -11.14
N CYS A 149 2.51 10.51 -11.42
CA CYS A 149 2.30 11.82 -10.82
C CYS A 149 0.86 12.33 -11.03
N ARG A 150 0.26 12.04 -12.20
CA ARG A 150 -1.11 12.46 -12.53
C ARG A 150 -2.21 11.59 -11.93
N ASP A 151 -1.87 10.41 -11.42
CA ASP A 151 -2.84 9.52 -10.74
C ASP A 151 -3.17 10.01 -9.32
N PHE A 152 -2.42 10.98 -8.78
CA PHE A 152 -2.60 11.49 -7.43
C PHE A 152 -2.97 12.98 -7.43
N PRO A 153 -3.75 13.45 -6.44
CA PRO A 153 -3.96 14.86 -6.22
C PRO A 153 -2.66 15.48 -5.70
N THR A 154 -1.93 16.18 -6.57
CA THR A 154 -0.63 16.81 -6.26
C THR A 154 -0.55 18.18 -6.90
N ASP A 155 0.07 19.11 -6.20
CA ASP A 155 0.40 20.45 -6.72
C ASP A 155 1.85 20.49 -7.26
N ILE A 156 2.59 19.39 -7.15
CA ILE A 156 3.97 19.28 -7.63
C ILE A 156 3.97 19.21 -9.15
N PRO A 157 4.73 20.09 -9.84
CA PRO A 157 4.97 19.95 -11.27
C PRO A 157 5.66 18.61 -11.59
N ILE A 158 5.24 17.95 -12.67
CA ILE A 158 5.78 16.62 -13.07
C ILE A 158 7.32 16.60 -13.09
N LYS A 159 7.96 17.69 -13.54
CA LYS A 159 9.42 17.80 -13.56
C LYS A 159 10.02 17.69 -12.16
N THR A 160 9.47 18.44 -11.20
CA THR A 160 9.85 18.40 -9.78
C THR A 160 9.61 17.02 -9.19
N PHE A 161 8.48 16.37 -9.51
CA PHE A 161 8.20 15.00 -9.07
C PHE A 161 9.27 14.00 -9.55
N ILE A 162 9.68 14.10 -10.83
CA ILE A 162 10.75 13.25 -11.40
C ILE A 162 12.09 13.51 -10.71
N GLU A 163 12.43 14.77 -10.40
CA GLU A 163 13.66 15.13 -9.69
C GLU A 163 13.65 14.61 -8.25
N LEU A 164 12.53 14.74 -7.54
CA LEU A 164 12.32 14.19 -6.20
C LEU A 164 12.46 12.66 -6.19
N TYR A 165 11.85 11.98 -7.16
CA TYR A 165 12.01 10.55 -7.32
C TYR A 165 13.49 10.16 -7.52
N LYS A 166 14.19 10.81 -8.46
CA LYS A 166 15.62 10.54 -8.71
C LYS A 166 16.48 10.73 -7.46
N ARG A 167 16.21 11.77 -6.67
CA ARG A 167 16.93 12.07 -5.41
C ARG A 167 16.60 11.05 -4.32
N THR A 168 15.34 10.65 -4.18
CA THR A 168 14.91 9.71 -3.13
C THR A 168 15.35 8.28 -3.43
N THR A 169 15.43 7.88 -4.69
CA THR A 169 15.82 6.53 -5.13
C THR A 169 17.25 6.46 -5.72
N SER A 170 18.14 7.36 -5.32
CA SER A 170 19.50 7.49 -5.89
C SER A 170 20.40 6.28 -5.62
N GLU A 171 20.22 5.61 -4.47
CA GLU A 171 21.01 4.45 -4.08
C GLU A 171 20.19 3.16 -4.25
N LYS A 172 20.89 2.02 -4.32
CA LYS A 172 20.25 0.70 -4.35
C LYS A 172 19.37 0.51 -3.11
N MET A 173 18.22 -0.14 -3.28
CA MET A 173 17.21 -0.40 -2.23
C MET A 173 16.47 0.82 -1.69
N ASN A 174 16.82 2.04 -2.11
CA ASN A 174 16.07 3.22 -1.72
C ASN A 174 14.74 3.30 -2.48
N THR A 175 13.70 3.72 -1.77
CA THR A 175 12.34 3.86 -2.29
C THR A 175 11.76 5.22 -1.97
N MET A 176 10.90 5.71 -2.86
CA MET A 176 10.04 6.87 -2.60
C MET A 176 8.67 6.37 -2.15
N MET A 177 8.20 6.78 -0.97
CA MET A 177 6.83 6.55 -0.52
C MET A 177 6.03 7.84 -0.64
N MET A 178 4.86 7.76 -1.26
CA MET A 178 3.85 8.82 -1.26
C MET A 178 2.75 8.42 -0.29
N ASP A 179 2.49 9.27 0.71
CA ASP A 179 1.29 9.26 1.54
C ASP A 179 0.26 10.19 0.89
N ILE A 180 -0.76 9.58 0.28
CA ILE A 180 -1.77 10.28 -0.50
C ILE A 180 -2.77 11.01 0.40
N ILE A 181 -3.01 10.49 1.60
CA ILE A 181 -3.99 11.06 2.53
C ILE A 181 -3.45 12.32 3.19
N ASN A 182 -2.22 12.24 3.70
CA ASN A 182 -1.58 13.37 4.36
C ASN A 182 -0.81 14.27 3.39
N ARG A 183 -0.81 13.93 2.09
CA ARG A 183 -0.10 14.62 1.02
C ARG A 183 1.38 14.81 1.36
N LYS A 184 2.11 13.71 1.59
CA LYS A 184 3.53 13.73 1.97
C LYS A 184 4.35 12.74 1.18
N ILE A 185 5.61 13.07 0.96
CA ILE A 185 6.62 12.21 0.35
C ILE A 185 7.69 11.86 1.38
N TYR A 186 8.06 10.58 1.42
CA TYR A 186 9.11 10.04 2.28
C TYR A 186 10.13 9.26 1.47
N LYS A 187 11.39 9.32 1.88
CA LYS A 187 12.44 8.38 1.49
C LYS A 187 12.45 7.21 2.46
N ASN A 188 12.47 5.98 1.92
CA ASN A 188 12.58 4.74 2.69
C ASN A 188 11.54 4.63 3.82
N VAL A 189 10.29 4.98 3.51
CA VAL A 189 9.12 4.94 4.41
C VAL A 189 9.13 5.98 5.53
N ILE A 190 10.27 6.22 6.18
CA ILE A 190 10.32 6.99 7.44
C ILE A 190 10.87 8.42 7.28
N LYS A 191 11.73 8.69 6.29
CA LYS A 191 12.41 9.99 6.19
C LYS A 191 11.57 10.97 5.38
N TYR A 192 10.88 11.89 6.06
CA TYR A 192 10.13 12.95 5.40
C TYR A 192 10.99 13.75 4.41
N VAL A 193 10.43 14.08 3.25
CA VAL A 193 11.10 14.80 2.16
C VAL A 193 10.40 16.13 1.88
N CYS A 194 9.11 16.08 1.56
CA CYS A 194 8.28 17.25 1.26
C CYS A 194 6.79 16.87 1.28
N ASP A 195 5.91 17.86 1.19
CA ASP A 195 4.49 17.65 0.92
C ASP A 195 4.26 17.33 -0.58
N LEU A 196 3.15 16.64 -0.89
CA LEU A 196 2.69 16.17 -2.20
C LEU A 196 1.69 17.16 -2.84
#